data_AF-A0A9X6P3P5-F1
#
_entry.id   AF-A0A9X6P3P5-F1
#
_cell.length_a   1.000
_cell.length_b   1.000
_cell.length_c   1.000
_cell.angle_alpha   90.00
_cell.angle_beta   90.00
_cell.angle_gamma   90.00
#
_symmetry.space_group_name_H-M   'P 1'
#
loop_
_entity.id
_entity.type
_entity.pdbx_description
1 polymer ?
#
loop_
_entity_poly.entity_id
_entity_poly.type
_entity_poly.pdbx_seq_one_letter_code
_entity_poly.pdbx_strand_id
1 'polypeptide(L)'
;MKKYITTVLVWLITIMLIIFNFVAPPSKSWVNFWTNGTIILGWLLFAIQTSYNNSNTFYLFIQRFLFSFFSKECLWNMRIYMLSNIPLSELEVFDAKLRKLYSSDELRIREISDTRKDYKIGSLRFEVTYDEDKKQFIFDIQDMEITYKESIKIFEGKLDTIVNELKRVFQPYNDRYSVRVEFKKNNPYIGLFVKRINPEKINSFNVKFHSKESQISIYKKYIEINSGSYDQLKIAAKSYLAFSPK
;
A
#
# COMPACT_ATOMS: atom_id res chain seq x y z
N MET A 1 -13.40 17.81 -18.92
CA MET A 1 -12.93 18.19 -20.28
C MET A 1 -11.98 19.38 -20.30
N LYS A 2 -12.37 20.60 -19.89
CA LYS A 2 -11.48 21.78 -19.95
C LYS A 2 -10.08 21.58 -19.34
N LYS A 3 -9.99 21.01 -18.13
CA LYS A 3 -8.72 20.73 -17.44
C LYS A 3 -7.79 19.77 -18.21
N TYR A 4 -8.35 18.76 -18.87
CA TYR A 4 -7.57 17.79 -19.64
C TYR A 4 -6.98 18.43 -20.90
N ILE A 5 -7.79 19.23 -21.61
CA ILE A 5 -7.37 19.99 -22.79
C ILE A 5 -6.22 20.94 -22.42
N THR A 6 -6.33 21.67 -21.30
CA THR A 6 -5.25 22.54 -20.81
C THR A 6 -3.96 21.76 -20.56
N THR A 7 -4.02 20.62 -19.87
CA THR A 7 -2.83 19.80 -19.62
C THR A 7 -2.19 19.32 -20.93
N VAL A 8 -2.98 18.85 -21.89
CA VAL A 8 -2.48 18.39 -23.21
C VAL A 8 -1.81 19.53 -23.97
N LEU A 9 -2.42 20.71 -24.02
CA LEU A 9 -1.86 21.88 -24.69
C LEU A 9 -0.52 22.31 -24.09
N VAL A 10 -0.41 22.32 -22.75
CA VAL A 10 0.84 22.68 -22.08
C VAL A 10 1.96 21.69 -22.44
N TRP A 11 1.68 20.39 -22.48
CA TRP A 11 2.65 19.39 -22.92
C TRP A 11 3.02 19.53 -24.40
N LEU A 12 2.06 19.80 -25.28
CA LEU A 12 2.34 20.04 -26.70
C LEU A 12 3.28 21.23 -26.90
N ILE A 13 3.02 22.36 -26.24
CA ILE A 13 3.91 23.55 -26.29
C ILE A 13 5.30 23.19 -25.76
N THR A 14 5.38 22.50 -24.62
CA THR A 14 6.65 22.10 -24.02
C THR A 14 7.46 21.19 -24.97
N ILE A 15 6.81 20.20 -25.59
CA ILE A 15 7.46 19.30 -26.56
C ILE A 15 7.91 20.07 -27.81
N MET A 16 7.08 20.97 -28.35
CA MET A 16 7.48 21.80 -29.49
C MET A 16 8.70 22.65 -29.17
N LEU A 17 8.77 23.26 -27.98
CA LEU A 17 9.93 24.04 -27.54
C LEU A 17 11.19 23.18 -27.42
N ILE A 18 11.08 21.96 -26.88
CA ILE A 18 12.20 21.01 -26.81
C ILE A 18 12.66 20.64 -28.22
N ILE A 19 11.76 20.25 -29.13
CA ILE A 19 12.09 19.87 -30.50
C ILE A 19 12.75 21.05 -31.24
N PHE A 20 12.17 22.23 -31.17
CA PHE A 20 12.72 23.43 -31.81
C PHE A 20 14.13 23.76 -31.29
N ASN A 21 14.40 23.53 -30.01
CA ASN A 21 15.69 23.82 -29.43
C ASN A 21 16.79 22.80 -29.73
N PHE A 22 16.43 21.53 -29.92
CA PHE A 22 17.40 20.44 -30.12
C PHE A 22 17.50 19.94 -31.56
N VAL A 23 16.46 20.11 -32.39
CA VAL A 23 16.39 19.57 -33.76
C VAL A 23 16.55 20.66 -34.82
N ALA A 24 16.04 21.87 -34.57
CA ALA A 24 16.04 22.95 -35.57
C ALA A 24 17.28 23.89 -35.61
N PRO A 25 18.21 23.97 -34.64
CA PRO A 25 19.28 24.95 -34.73
C PRO A 25 20.50 24.49 -35.57
N PRO A 26 21.20 25.43 -36.23
CA PRO A 26 22.40 25.16 -37.03
C PRO A 26 23.69 24.96 -36.22
N SER A 27 23.66 25.15 -34.89
CA SER A 27 24.85 25.09 -34.02
C SER A 27 24.80 23.92 -33.03
N LYS A 28 25.98 23.38 -32.69
CA LYS A 28 26.18 22.26 -31.74
C LYS A 28 25.29 22.45 -30.49
N SER A 29 24.44 21.44 -30.25
CA SER A 29 23.28 21.42 -29.33
C SER A 29 23.49 22.00 -27.93
N TRP A 30 24.71 21.98 -27.40
CA TRP A 30 25.01 22.41 -26.03
C TRP A 30 24.92 23.92 -25.82
N VAL A 31 25.27 24.75 -26.81
CA VAL A 31 25.20 26.23 -26.66
C VAL A 31 23.75 26.71 -26.58
N ASN A 32 22.85 26.05 -27.33
CA ASN A 32 21.42 26.39 -27.34
C ASN A 32 20.69 26.01 -26.06
N PHE A 33 21.14 24.94 -25.39
CA PHE A 33 20.64 24.59 -24.07
C PHE A 33 21.02 25.64 -23.02
N TRP A 34 22.22 26.23 -23.07
CA TRP A 34 22.56 27.29 -22.10
C TRP A 34 21.79 28.60 -22.35
N THR A 35 21.50 28.94 -23.61
CA THR A 35 20.75 30.16 -23.96
C THR A 35 19.25 30.05 -23.66
N ASN A 36 18.65 28.88 -23.89
CA ASN A 36 17.19 28.70 -23.84
C ASN A 36 16.74 27.66 -22.79
N GLY A 37 17.67 26.98 -22.14
CA GLY A 37 17.40 25.88 -21.22
C GLY A 37 16.56 26.31 -20.03
N THR A 38 16.75 27.54 -19.52
CA THR A 38 15.91 28.08 -18.44
C THR A 38 14.45 28.18 -18.87
N ILE A 39 14.17 28.58 -20.11
CA ILE A 39 12.80 28.66 -20.65
C ILE A 39 12.21 27.25 -20.78
N ILE A 40 12.99 26.31 -21.32
CA ILE A 40 12.56 24.90 -21.48
C ILE A 40 12.27 24.27 -20.12
N LEU A 41 13.17 24.45 -19.14
CA LEU A 41 12.99 23.97 -17.77
C LEU A 41 11.77 24.63 -17.11
N GLY A 42 11.54 25.92 -17.34
CA GLY A 42 10.35 26.62 -16.87
C GLY A 42 9.06 26.01 -17.41
N TRP A 43 8.98 25.77 -18.72
CA TRP A 43 7.83 25.10 -19.34
C TRP A 43 7.67 23.65 -18.89
N LEU A 44 8.77 22.92 -18.72
CA LEU A 44 8.75 21.56 -18.19
C LEU A 44 8.19 21.52 -16.76
N LEU A 45 8.67 22.40 -15.87
CA LEU A 45 8.15 22.54 -14.52
C LEU A 45 6.67 22.93 -14.52
N PHE A 46 6.27 23.84 -15.41
CA PHE A 46 4.87 24.24 -15.57
C PHE A 46 3.99 23.07 -16.05
N ALA A 47 4.46 22.26 -16.99
CA ALA A 47 3.78 21.06 -17.47
C ALA A 47 3.61 20.01 -16.37
N ILE A 48 4.67 19.75 -15.60
CA ILE A 48 4.65 18.84 -14.45
C ILE A 48 3.66 19.35 -13.39
N GLN A 49 3.73 20.63 -13.03
CA GLN A 49 2.84 21.25 -12.06
C GLN A 49 1.38 21.21 -12.51
N THR A 50 1.11 21.45 -13.79
CA THR A 50 -0.22 21.37 -14.38
C THR A 50 -0.76 19.94 -14.33
N SER A 51 0.04 18.95 -14.71
CA SER A 51 -0.31 17.52 -14.60
C SER A 51 -0.61 17.11 -13.16
N TYR A 52 0.22 17.53 -12.19
CA TYR A 52 0.05 17.23 -10.77
C TYR A 52 -1.28 17.76 -10.21
N ASN A 53 -1.65 18.98 -10.61
CA ASN A 53 -2.88 19.60 -10.12
C ASN A 53 -4.15 19.03 -10.79
N ASN A 54 -4.07 18.69 -12.07
CA ASN A 54 -5.24 18.32 -12.87
C ASN A 54 -5.46 16.82 -13.06
N SER A 55 -4.46 15.96 -12.83
CA SER A 55 -4.56 14.51 -12.98
C SER A 55 -4.34 13.78 -11.65
N ASN A 56 -5.37 13.05 -11.19
CA ASN A 56 -5.28 12.23 -9.98
C ASN A 56 -4.28 11.08 -10.16
N THR A 57 -4.25 10.45 -11.35
CA THR A 57 -3.30 9.40 -11.69
C THR A 57 -1.87 9.91 -11.64
N PHE A 58 -1.60 11.09 -12.21
CA PHE A 58 -0.25 11.66 -12.18
C PHE A 58 0.15 12.10 -10.77
N TYR A 59 -0.77 12.70 -10.01
CA TYR A 59 -0.55 13.00 -8.60
C TYR A 59 -0.12 11.75 -7.82
N LEU A 60 -0.86 10.64 -7.95
CA LEU A 60 -0.54 9.39 -7.26
C LEU A 60 0.76 8.78 -7.75
N PHE A 61 1.07 8.88 -9.05
CA PHE A 61 2.36 8.46 -9.60
C PHE A 61 3.52 9.22 -8.94
N ILE A 62 3.41 10.55 -8.80
CA ILE A 62 4.42 11.35 -8.09
C ILE A 62 4.49 10.95 -6.61
N GLN A 63 3.34 10.74 -5.93
CA GLN A 63 3.36 10.25 -4.55
C GLN A 63 4.04 8.89 -4.42
N ARG A 64 3.79 7.95 -5.33
CA ARG A 64 4.47 6.65 -5.38
C ARG A 64 5.98 6.82 -5.53
N PHE A 65 6.42 7.69 -6.43
CA PHE A 65 7.83 7.98 -6.60
C PHE A 65 8.44 8.54 -5.30
N LEU A 66 7.81 9.53 -4.69
CA LEU A 66 8.28 10.14 -3.44
C LEU A 66 8.31 9.13 -2.28
N PHE A 67 7.27 8.32 -2.09
CA PHE A 67 7.22 7.30 -1.03
C PHE A 67 8.27 6.20 -1.24
N SER A 68 8.50 5.81 -2.50
CA SER A 68 9.54 4.86 -2.87
C SER A 68 10.95 5.42 -2.65
N PHE A 69 11.19 6.68 -3.03
CA PHE A 69 12.53 7.28 -2.96
C PHE A 69 12.92 7.70 -1.54
N PHE A 70 11.98 8.27 -0.78
CA PHE A 70 12.24 8.75 0.58
C PHE A 70 12.02 7.70 1.68
N SER A 71 11.90 6.41 1.32
CA SER A 71 11.76 5.27 2.22
C SER A 71 10.86 5.55 3.43
N LYS A 72 9.66 6.05 3.18
CA LYS A 72 8.76 6.43 4.28
C LYS A 72 8.33 5.18 5.05
N GLU A 73 8.50 5.24 6.37
CA GLU A 73 8.02 4.24 7.31
C GLU A 73 6.50 4.30 7.44
N CYS A 74 5.92 3.11 7.52
CA CYS A 74 4.50 2.87 7.75
C CYS A 74 4.37 1.90 8.92
N LEU A 75 3.31 2.06 9.70
CA LEU A 75 2.87 1.07 10.68
C LEU A 75 1.82 0.19 10.03
N TRP A 76 2.11 -1.10 10.00
CA TRP A 76 1.24 -2.09 9.40
C TRP A 76 0.55 -2.92 10.47
N ASN A 77 -0.77 -2.96 10.35
CA ASN A 77 -1.65 -3.77 11.18
C ASN A 77 -2.48 -4.66 10.26
N MET A 78 -2.57 -5.94 10.56
CA MET A 78 -3.40 -6.87 9.81
C MET A 78 -4.06 -7.85 10.75
N ARG A 79 -5.35 -8.07 10.56
CA ARG A 79 -6.11 -9.05 11.32
C ARG A 79 -6.92 -9.94 10.40
N ILE A 80 -6.89 -11.24 10.66
CA ILE A 80 -7.72 -12.24 9.99
C ILE A 80 -8.51 -12.97 11.05
N TYR A 81 -9.82 -12.98 10.89
CA TYR A 81 -10.72 -13.78 11.70
C TYR A 81 -11.11 -15.00 10.89
N MET A 82 -10.90 -16.20 11.45
CA MET A 82 -11.19 -17.48 10.83
C MET A 82 -12.13 -18.26 11.74
N LEU A 83 -13.42 -18.24 11.43
CA LEU A 83 -14.41 -19.02 12.15
C LEU A 83 -14.26 -20.49 11.76
N SER A 84 -14.05 -21.36 12.75
CA SER A 84 -13.81 -22.77 12.52
C SER A 84 -14.38 -23.64 13.65
N ASN A 85 -14.88 -24.82 13.30
CA ASN A 85 -15.37 -25.80 14.27
C ASN A 85 -14.25 -26.73 14.80
N ILE A 86 -13.01 -26.42 14.40
CA ILE A 86 -11.84 -27.21 14.70
C ILE A 86 -11.31 -26.90 16.12
N PRO A 87 -10.78 -27.92 16.84
CA PRO A 87 -10.20 -27.73 18.16
C PRO A 87 -8.87 -26.94 18.15
N LEU A 88 -8.53 -26.38 19.31
CA LEU A 88 -7.27 -25.67 19.56
C LEU A 88 -6.01 -26.49 19.19
N SER A 89 -6.07 -27.82 19.27
CA SER A 89 -4.95 -28.72 18.95
C SER A 89 -4.44 -28.57 17.51
N GLU A 90 -5.25 -28.09 16.57
CA GLU A 90 -4.78 -27.82 15.19
C GLU A 90 -3.74 -26.71 15.12
N LEU A 91 -3.59 -25.90 16.17
CA LEU A 91 -2.52 -24.91 16.24
C LEU A 91 -1.13 -25.59 16.27
N GLU A 92 -1.02 -26.81 16.82
CA GLU A 92 0.21 -27.62 16.75
C GLU A 92 0.47 -28.15 15.32
N VAL A 93 -0.59 -28.49 14.59
CA VAL A 93 -0.50 -28.90 13.18
C VAL A 93 -0.01 -27.73 12.33
N PHE A 94 -0.49 -26.52 12.60
CA PHE A 94 0.00 -25.30 11.97
C PHE A 94 1.49 -25.07 12.28
N ASP A 95 1.92 -25.23 13.54
CA ASP A 95 3.33 -25.13 13.94
C ASP A 95 4.21 -26.13 13.17
N ALA A 96 3.77 -27.38 13.07
CA ALA A 96 4.48 -28.45 12.35
C ALA A 96 4.61 -28.14 10.86
N LYS A 97 3.59 -27.54 10.23
CA LYS A 97 3.66 -27.12 8.83
C LYS A 97 4.61 -25.95 8.63
N LEU A 98 4.59 -24.94 9.50
CA LEU A 98 5.52 -23.82 9.41
C LEU A 98 6.98 -24.28 9.57
N ARG A 99 7.26 -25.21 10.49
CA ARG A 99 8.60 -25.80 10.67
C ARG A 99 9.11 -26.58 9.46
N LYS A 100 8.22 -27.06 8.59
CA LYS A 100 8.60 -27.71 7.32
C LYS A 100 8.91 -26.68 6.22
N LEU A 101 8.30 -25.51 6.29
CA LEU A 101 8.44 -24.46 5.28
C LEU A 101 9.63 -23.52 5.55
N TYR A 102 9.98 -23.34 6.82
CA TYR A 102 11.01 -22.40 7.25
C TYR A 102 12.08 -23.11 8.07
N SER A 103 13.33 -22.69 7.89
CA SER A 103 14.44 -23.20 8.68
C SER A 103 14.32 -22.77 10.16
N SER A 104 15.01 -23.48 11.05
CA SER A 104 15.02 -23.19 12.50
C SER A 104 15.54 -21.78 12.82
N ASP A 105 16.38 -21.22 11.97
CA ASP A 105 16.96 -19.90 12.17
C ASP A 105 15.99 -18.78 11.73
N GLU A 106 15.08 -19.09 10.80
CA GLU A 106 14.11 -18.15 10.25
C GLU A 106 12.81 -18.10 11.06
N LEU A 107 12.39 -19.24 11.60
CA LEU A 107 11.14 -19.39 12.34
C LEU A 107 11.39 -19.49 13.84
N ARG A 108 10.83 -18.54 14.59
CA ARG A 108 10.71 -18.65 16.05
C ARG A 108 9.24 -18.68 16.44
N ILE A 109 8.87 -19.65 17.25
CA ILE A 109 7.53 -19.79 17.81
C ILE A 109 7.68 -19.62 19.32
N ARG A 110 6.87 -18.74 19.90
CA ARG A 110 6.80 -18.50 21.33
C ARG A 110 5.36 -18.71 21.80
N GLU A 111 5.18 -19.61 22.74
CA GLU A 111 3.91 -19.78 23.43
C GLU A 111 3.74 -18.66 24.48
N ILE A 112 2.58 -18.00 24.46
CA ILE A 112 2.23 -16.94 25.41
C ILE A 112 1.22 -17.49 26.43
N SER A 113 0.24 -18.24 25.95
CA SER A 113 -0.74 -18.99 26.73
C SER A 113 -1.24 -20.17 25.90
N ASP A 114 -2.03 -21.06 26.51
CA ASP A 114 -2.59 -22.24 25.84
C ASP A 114 -3.35 -21.87 24.55
N THR A 115 -4.03 -20.72 24.55
CA THR A 115 -4.80 -20.22 23.41
C THR A 115 -4.07 -19.22 22.52
N ARG A 116 -2.80 -18.87 22.81
CA ARG A 116 -2.10 -17.75 22.15
C ARG A 116 -0.63 -18.06 21.88
N LYS A 117 -0.22 -17.98 20.62
CA LYS A 117 1.18 -18.13 20.19
C LYS A 117 1.65 -16.96 19.32
N ASP A 118 2.88 -16.54 19.56
CA ASP A 118 3.62 -15.51 18.80
C ASP A 118 4.63 -16.17 17.87
N TYR A 119 4.65 -15.70 16.63
CA TYR A 119 5.43 -16.25 15.54
C TYR A 119 6.32 -15.16 14.95
N LYS A 120 7.58 -15.49 14.70
CA LYS A 120 8.52 -14.62 13.99
C LYS A 120 9.11 -15.39 12.81
N ILE A 121 8.93 -14.85 11.60
CA ILE A 121 9.45 -15.39 10.34
C ILE A 121 10.30 -14.31 9.64
N GLY A 122 11.61 -14.34 9.91
CA GLY A 122 12.52 -13.26 9.52
C GLY A 122 12.12 -11.92 10.15
N SER A 123 11.70 -10.96 9.33
CA SER A 123 11.20 -9.64 9.77
C SER A 123 9.70 -9.59 10.08
N LEU A 124 8.94 -10.63 9.71
CA LEU A 124 7.51 -10.69 9.95
C LEU A 124 7.25 -11.24 11.36
N ARG A 125 6.48 -10.52 12.16
CA ARG A 125 6.00 -11.00 13.46
C ARG A 125 4.48 -10.97 13.47
N PHE A 126 3.87 -12.06 13.90
CA PHE A 126 2.43 -12.20 13.98
C PHE A 126 2.04 -13.12 15.12
N GLU A 127 0.79 -13.02 15.53
CA GLU A 127 0.21 -13.80 16.60
C GLU A 127 -0.97 -14.59 16.07
N VAL A 128 -1.17 -15.79 16.61
CA VAL A 128 -2.39 -16.57 16.43
C VAL A 128 -3.01 -16.80 17.80
N THR A 129 -4.24 -16.32 17.96
CA THR A 129 -5.05 -16.52 19.17
C THR A 129 -6.30 -17.33 18.84
N TYR A 130 -6.68 -18.25 19.71
CA TYR A 130 -7.96 -18.95 19.66
C TYR A 130 -8.94 -18.34 20.66
N ASP A 131 -10.12 -17.98 20.19
CA ASP A 131 -11.23 -17.44 20.97
C ASP A 131 -12.29 -18.55 21.08
N GLU A 132 -12.37 -19.17 22.26
CA GLU A 132 -13.25 -20.31 22.55
C GLU A 132 -14.73 -19.96 22.45
N ASP A 133 -15.12 -18.77 22.95
CA ASP A 133 -16.51 -18.32 22.97
C ASP A 133 -17.08 -18.21 21.55
N LYS A 134 -16.27 -17.71 20.62
CA LYS A 134 -16.67 -17.51 19.23
C LYS A 134 -16.23 -18.64 18.30
N LYS A 135 -15.47 -19.62 18.80
CA LYS A 135 -14.83 -20.68 18.01
C LYS A 135 -14.12 -20.13 16.78
N GLN A 136 -13.19 -19.21 17.01
CA GLN A 136 -12.45 -18.55 15.93
C GLN A 136 -10.96 -18.49 16.21
N PHE A 137 -10.16 -18.64 15.15
CA PHE A 137 -8.75 -18.30 15.17
C PHE A 137 -8.58 -16.85 14.68
N ILE A 138 -7.78 -16.08 15.40
CA ILE A 138 -7.46 -14.70 15.11
C ILE A 138 -5.97 -14.65 14.79
N PHE A 139 -5.65 -14.38 13.53
CA PHE A 139 -4.29 -14.04 13.12
C PHE A 139 -4.13 -12.53 13.21
N ASP A 140 -3.10 -12.05 13.88
CA ASP A 140 -2.89 -10.63 14.12
C ASP A 140 -1.43 -10.22 13.91
N ILE A 141 -1.23 -9.16 13.13
CA ILE A 141 0.04 -8.44 12.99
C ILE A 141 -0.23 -7.07 13.59
N GLN A 142 0.47 -6.75 14.68
CA GLN A 142 0.31 -5.49 15.39
C GLN A 142 1.56 -4.64 15.26
N ASP A 143 1.35 -3.36 14.95
CA ASP A 143 2.33 -2.28 14.96
C ASP A 143 3.65 -2.63 14.27
N MET A 144 3.56 -3.38 13.17
CA MET A 144 4.73 -3.78 12.41
C MET A 144 5.25 -2.58 11.62
N GLU A 145 6.35 -2.01 12.10
CA GLU A 145 7.03 -0.91 11.44
C GLU A 145 7.84 -1.41 10.25
N ILE A 146 7.45 -0.97 9.06
CA ILE A 146 8.11 -1.34 7.81
C ILE A 146 8.15 -0.18 6.84
N THR A 147 9.11 -0.22 5.92
CA THR A 147 9.10 0.71 4.81
C THR A 147 7.94 0.39 3.85
N TYR A 148 7.44 1.40 3.16
CA TYR A 148 6.42 1.22 2.13
C TYR A 148 6.84 0.22 1.02
N LYS A 149 8.13 0.13 0.70
CA LYS A 149 8.64 -0.87 -0.25
C LYS A 149 8.51 -2.30 0.29
N GLU A 150 8.81 -2.49 1.56
CA GLU A 150 8.69 -3.79 2.21
C GLU A 150 7.23 -4.21 2.40
N SER A 151 6.31 -3.28 2.65
CA SER A 151 4.89 -3.61 2.74
C SER A 151 4.37 -4.24 1.44
N ILE A 152 4.76 -3.70 0.29
CA ILE A 152 4.41 -4.29 -1.01
C ILE A 152 4.98 -5.71 -1.13
N LYS A 153 6.26 -5.91 -0.80
CA LYS A 153 6.93 -7.22 -0.86
C LYS A 153 6.28 -8.27 0.04
N ILE A 154 5.88 -7.89 1.26
CA ILE A 154 5.23 -8.80 2.21
C ILE A 154 3.88 -9.29 1.65
N PHE A 155 3.06 -8.38 1.09
CA PHE A 155 1.80 -8.73 0.42
C PHE A 155 1.98 -9.57 -0.84
N GLU A 156 3.13 -9.45 -1.51
CA GLU A 156 3.40 -10.18 -2.76
C GLU A 156 3.97 -11.59 -2.56
N GLY A 157 4.61 -11.87 -1.42
CA GLY A 157 5.29 -13.14 -1.18
C GLY A 157 4.87 -13.85 0.10
N LYS A 158 5.35 -13.36 1.26
CA LYS A 158 5.30 -14.11 2.52
C LYS A 158 3.88 -14.33 3.05
N LEU A 159 3.01 -13.35 2.87
CA LEU A 159 1.66 -13.39 3.43
C LEU A 159 0.82 -14.52 2.80
N ASP A 160 0.96 -14.73 1.49
CA ASP A 160 0.21 -15.76 0.77
C ASP A 160 0.49 -17.16 1.34
N THR A 161 1.77 -17.49 1.56
CA THR A 161 2.15 -18.80 2.10
C THR A 161 1.51 -19.03 3.47
N ILE A 162 1.60 -18.04 4.35
CA ILE A 162 1.07 -18.16 5.72
C ILE A 162 -0.46 -18.25 5.71
N VAL A 163 -1.15 -17.37 4.98
CA VAL A 163 -2.61 -17.38 4.91
C VAL A 163 -3.14 -18.66 4.26
N ASN A 164 -2.46 -19.17 3.24
CA ASN A 164 -2.84 -20.44 2.62
C ASN A 164 -2.68 -21.62 3.58
N GLU A 165 -1.61 -21.64 4.39
CA GLU A 165 -1.46 -22.70 5.40
C GLU A 165 -2.48 -22.57 6.53
N LEU A 166 -2.79 -21.35 6.99
CA LEU A 166 -3.86 -21.11 7.96
C LEU A 166 -5.19 -21.66 7.43
N LYS A 167 -5.55 -21.35 6.18
CA LYS A 167 -6.77 -21.88 5.54
C LYS A 167 -6.78 -23.39 5.44
N ARG A 168 -5.64 -24.00 5.11
CA ARG A 168 -5.52 -25.47 4.97
C ARG A 168 -5.66 -26.19 6.30
N VAL A 169 -5.11 -25.63 7.38
CA VAL A 169 -5.16 -26.25 8.71
C VAL A 169 -6.50 -25.98 9.39
N PHE A 170 -6.92 -24.71 9.45
CA PHE A 170 -8.11 -24.32 10.19
C PHE A 170 -9.42 -24.46 9.42
N GLN A 171 -9.37 -24.69 8.10
CA GLN A 171 -10.54 -24.93 7.23
C GLN A 171 -11.74 -24.03 7.57
N PRO A 172 -11.56 -22.70 7.60
CA PRO A 172 -12.61 -21.81 8.07
C PRO A 172 -13.83 -21.87 7.16
N TYR A 173 -15.02 -21.91 7.74
CA TYR A 173 -16.27 -21.79 6.99
C TYR A 173 -16.64 -20.33 6.75
N ASN A 174 -16.03 -19.40 7.48
CA ASN A 174 -16.18 -17.96 7.27
C ASN A 174 -14.88 -17.24 7.69
N ASP A 175 -14.35 -16.43 6.79
CA ASP A 175 -13.14 -15.64 6.98
C ASP A 175 -13.39 -14.14 6.78
N ARG A 176 -12.78 -13.32 7.64
CA ARG A 176 -12.82 -11.85 7.52
C ARG A 176 -11.43 -11.29 7.62
N TYR A 177 -11.09 -10.43 6.68
CA TYR A 177 -9.77 -9.84 6.56
C TYR A 177 -9.83 -8.34 6.80
N SER A 178 -8.89 -7.83 7.58
CA SER A 178 -8.70 -6.41 7.80
C SER A 178 -7.23 -6.08 7.70
N VAL A 179 -6.90 -5.06 6.91
CA VAL A 179 -5.56 -4.50 6.80
C VAL A 179 -5.65 -3.02 7.04
N ARG A 180 -4.84 -2.53 7.98
CA ARG A 180 -4.66 -1.11 8.25
C ARG A 180 -3.21 -0.74 8.02
N VAL A 181 -2.99 0.29 7.21
CA VAL A 181 -1.67 0.89 7.01
C VAL A 181 -1.71 2.32 7.46
N GLU A 182 -1.01 2.61 8.54
CA GLU A 182 -0.82 3.95 9.07
C GLU A 182 0.49 4.54 8.53
N PHE A 183 0.39 5.76 8.02
CA PHE A 183 1.52 6.53 7.54
C PHE A 183 2.02 7.40 8.69
N LYS A 184 3.31 7.38 9.00
CA LYS A 184 3.89 8.24 10.06
C LYS A 184 3.74 9.74 9.77
N LYS A 185 3.59 10.10 8.49
CA LYS A 185 3.32 11.46 8.00
C LYS A 185 1.90 11.55 7.42
N ASN A 186 1.64 12.51 6.55
CA ASN A 186 0.35 12.64 5.89
C ASN A 186 0.04 11.44 4.99
N ASN A 187 -1.19 10.93 5.08
CA ASN A 187 -1.72 9.94 4.16
C ASN A 187 -1.79 10.56 2.74
N PRO A 188 -1.09 10.00 1.73
CA PRO A 188 -1.02 10.58 0.39
C PRO A 188 -2.38 10.63 -0.32
N TYR A 189 -3.34 9.79 0.08
CA TYR A 189 -4.69 9.79 -0.46
C TYR A 189 -5.49 11.03 -0.09
N ILE A 190 -5.18 11.69 1.03
CA ILE A 190 -5.89 12.92 1.45
C ILE A 190 -5.77 14.00 0.39
N GLY A 191 -4.59 14.16 -0.20
CA GLY A 191 -4.36 15.16 -1.24
C GLY A 191 -5.15 14.90 -2.52
N LEU A 192 -5.78 13.73 -2.71
CA LEU A 192 -6.76 13.55 -3.80
C LEU A 192 -8.07 14.30 -3.54
N PHE A 193 -8.50 14.35 -2.28
CA PHE A 193 -9.78 14.90 -1.89
C PHE A 193 -9.68 16.36 -1.47
N VAL A 194 -8.55 16.78 -0.91
CA VAL A 194 -8.33 18.12 -0.37
C VAL A 194 -6.97 18.66 -0.80
N LYS A 195 -6.89 19.15 -2.04
CA LYS A 195 -5.68 19.76 -2.64
C LYS A 195 -5.37 21.17 -2.14
N ARG A 196 -6.38 21.91 -1.70
CA ARG A 196 -6.28 23.35 -1.36
C ARG A 196 -6.33 23.65 0.14
N ILE A 197 -6.34 22.61 0.97
CA ILE A 197 -6.40 22.73 2.42
C ILE A 197 -5.09 22.16 2.96
N ASN A 198 -4.44 22.88 3.87
CA ASN A 198 -3.27 22.33 4.57
C ASN A 198 -3.72 21.09 5.37
N PRO A 199 -3.19 19.88 5.09
CA PRO A 199 -3.57 18.65 5.81
C PRO A 199 -3.43 18.74 7.33
N GLU A 200 -2.52 19.57 7.83
CA GLU A 200 -2.30 19.78 9.27
C GLU A 200 -3.53 20.41 9.94
N LYS A 201 -4.24 21.30 9.24
CA LYS A 201 -5.43 22.00 9.72
C LYS A 201 -6.71 21.15 9.70
N ILE A 202 -6.64 19.92 9.19
CA ILE A 202 -7.78 19.02 9.10
C ILE A 202 -7.88 18.21 10.40
N ASN A 203 -8.89 18.45 11.22
CA ASN A 203 -9.04 17.73 12.49
C ASN A 203 -9.40 16.25 12.28
N SER A 204 -10.36 15.98 11.39
CA SER A 204 -10.78 14.63 11.02
C SER A 204 -11.00 14.52 9.51
N PHE A 205 -10.69 13.35 8.97
CA PHE A 205 -10.91 13.01 7.57
C PHE A 205 -11.31 11.55 7.50
N ASN A 206 -12.38 11.26 6.76
CA ASN A 206 -12.88 9.91 6.57
C ASN A 206 -13.61 9.83 5.23
N VAL A 207 -13.11 8.97 4.34
CA VAL A 207 -13.79 8.62 3.10
C VAL A 207 -13.95 7.10 3.10
N LYS A 208 -15.19 6.64 2.98
CA LYS A 208 -15.51 5.20 2.88
C LYS A 208 -16.10 4.90 1.53
N PHE A 209 -15.68 3.81 0.93
CA PHE A 209 -16.27 3.31 -0.30
C PHE A 209 -16.29 1.79 -0.30
N HIS A 210 -17.33 1.26 -0.93
CA HIS A 210 -17.56 -0.16 -1.09
C HIS A 210 -17.24 -0.53 -2.53
N SER A 211 -16.37 -1.51 -2.71
CA SER A 211 -16.00 -2.07 -4.00
C SER A 211 -16.14 -3.58 -3.93
N LYS A 212 -17.23 -4.11 -4.51
CA LYS A 212 -17.58 -5.53 -4.42
C LYS A 212 -17.68 -5.99 -2.97
N GLU A 213 -16.88 -6.98 -2.57
CA GLU A 213 -16.82 -7.55 -1.21
C GLU A 213 -15.80 -6.85 -0.30
N SER A 214 -15.18 -5.76 -0.77
CA SER A 214 -14.21 -5.01 0.00
C SER A 214 -14.74 -3.63 0.37
N GLN A 215 -14.51 -3.23 1.62
CA GLN A 215 -14.71 -1.86 2.08
C GLN A 215 -13.34 -1.23 2.29
N ILE A 216 -13.12 -0.09 1.66
CA ILE A 216 -11.90 0.68 1.85
C ILE A 216 -12.29 1.99 2.54
N SER A 217 -11.54 2.32 3.58
CA SER A 217 -11.73 3.53 4.39
C SER A 217 -10.41 4.31 4.41
N ILE A 218 -10.45 5.57 4.03
CA ILE A 218 -9.29 6.47 3.98
C ILE A 218 -9.46 7.51 5.08
N TYR A 219 -8.53 7.49 6.03
CA TYR A 219 -8.49 8.40 7.17
C TYR A 219 -7.28 9.34 7.09
N LYS A 220 -7.22 10.31 8.02
CA LYS A 220 -6.15 11.32 8.07
C LYS A 220 -4.73 10.71 8.11
N LYS A 221 -4.55 9.61 8.83
CA LYS A 221 -3.23 8.99 9.03
C LYS A 221 -3.13 7.59 8.44
N TYR A 222 -4.25 6.94 8.15
CA TYR A 222 -4.22 5.55 7.74
C TYR A 222 -5.22 5.24 6.65
N ILE A 223 -4.98 4.13 5.96
CA ILE A 223 -5.98 3.44 5.15
C ILE A 223 -6.36 2.13 5.83
N GLU A 224 -7.61 1.75 5.69
CA GLU A 224 -8.15 0.49 6.20
C GLU A 224 -8.91 -0.21 5.08
N ILE A 225 -8.58 -1.48 4.85
CA ILE A 225 -9.16 -2.32 3.82
C ILE A 225 -9.73 -3.54 4.53
N ASN A 226 -11.04 -3.69 4.47
CA ASN A 226 -11.76 -4.84 5.00
C ASN A 226 -12.30 -5.66 3.83
N SER A 227 -12.25 -6.98 3.92
CA SER A 227 -12.71 -7.88 2.85
C SER A 227 -13.23 -9.19 3.43
N GLY A 228 -14.25 -9.77 2.79
CA GLY A 228 -14.69 -11.14 3.04
C GLY A 228 -13.84 -12.20 2.34
N SER A 229 -12.93 -11.80 1.45
CA SER A 229 -12.04 -12.71 0.72
C SER A 229 -10.59 -12.21 0.74
N TYR A 230 -9.65 -13.12 0.96
CA TYR A 230 -8.21 -12.85 0.91
C TYR A 230 -7.76 -12.37 -0.47
N ASP A 231 -8.31 -12.93 -1.54
CA ASP A 231 -7.94 -12.52 -2.90
C ASP A 231 -8.38 -11.09 -3.20
N GLN A 232 -9.59 -10.73 -2.79
CA GLN A 232 -10.09 -9.36 -2.91
C GLN A 232 -9.30 -8.39 -2.03
N LEU A 233 -8.95 -8.79 -0.80
CA LEU A 233 -8.07 -8.03 0.08
C LEU A 233 -6.73 -7.78 -0.61
N LYS A 234 -6.11 -8.80 -1.19
CA LYS A 234 -4.81 -8.70 -1.86
C LYS A 234 -4.87 -7.78 -3.06
N ILE A 235 -5.90 -7.88 -3.91
CA ILE A 235 -6.09 -6.99 -5.06
C ILE A 235 -6.25 -5.55 -4.59
N ALA A 236 -7.10 -5.30 -3.60
CA ALA A 236 -7.32 -3.98 -3.04
C ALA A 236 -6.04 -3.45 -2.37
N ALA A 237 -5.43 -4.20 -1.48
CA ALA A 237 -4.19 -3.84 -0.80
C ALA A 237 -3.09 -3.50 -1.80
N LYS A 238 -2.87 -4.31 -2.84
CA LYS A 238 -1.88 -3.98 -3.89
C LYS A 238 -2.22 -2.68 -4.61
N SER A 239 -3.48 -2.47 -4.97
CA SER A 239 -3.91 -1.27 -5.69
C SER A 239 -3.72 0.00 -4.84
N TYR A 240 -4.09 -0.07 -3.55
CA TYR A 240 -3.98 1.06 -2.62
C TYR A 240 -2.56 1.23 -2.03
N LEU A 241 -1.79 0.17 -1.88
CA LEU A 241 -0.38 0.22 -1.48
C LEU A 241 0.58 0.39 -2.64
N ALA A 242 0.11 0.49 -3.88
CA ALA A 242 0.92 0.89 -5.02
C ALA A 242 0.59 2.32 -5.48
N PHE A 243 -0.35 3.01 -4.81
CA PHE A 243 -0.96 4.26 -5.28
C PHE A 243 -1.45 4.17 -6.73
N SER A 244 -2.05 3.03 -7.07
CA SER A 244 -2.69 2.81 -8.37
C SER A 244 -4.10 2.24 -8.18
N PRO A 245 -5.01 2.98 -7.50
CA PRO A 245 -6.42 2.64 -7.42
C PRO A 245 -7.01 2.61 -8.85
N LYS A 246 -7.76 1.54 -9.15
CA LYS A 246 -8.53 1.41 -10.40
C LYS A 246 -9.81 2.25 -10.34
#